data_AF-A0A4Y7PS60-F1
#
_entry.id   AF-A0A4Y7PS60-F1
#
_cell.length_a   1.000
_cell.length_b   1.000
_cell.length_c   1.000
_cell.angle_alpha   90.00
_cell.angle_beta   90.00
_cell.angle_gamma   90.00
#
_symmetry.space_group_name_H-M   'P 1'
#
loop_
_entity.id
_entity.type
_entity.pdbx_description
1 polymer ?
#
loop_
_entity_poly.entity_id
_entity_poly.type
_entity_poly.pdbx_seq_one_letter_code
_entity_poly.pdbx_strand_id
1 'polypeptide(L)'
;MACQHPDGAFGGGPGQAPHVLQTYAAVGALASVGRAGPGGGWDQIDRYTNSSSPLNNEMAPSSSRITPKSMSEELTVFSALPRSALGEAHGGYTFCALASWVMLRPLLPLLSSSGTNPQNKPAINTRNLVRWLVQMQGSEAELGGFRGRMNKLVDACYSWWVGGAFNLLRPLEVGTRSSAGVPNTSPPDTKSSKGEGKEDEDAWTDDDGLASAQHNVFQVDETREKLRAVWKPKEGDDLALDEFHKTVFAEARAWTEENGGSNYVNGKVDRVNATHPIFNLTITHVELTMDHFYAQE
;
A
#
# COMPACT_ATOMS: atom_id res chain seq x y z
N MET A 1 -11.11 -11.80 16.47
CA MET A 1 -11.37 -10.93 17.64
C MET A 1 -10.60 -11.32 18.91
N ALA A 2 -10.39 -12.60 19.22
CA ALA A 2 -9.67 -13.00 20.45
C ALA A 2 -8.22 -12.47 20.59
N CYS A 3 -7.59 -12.04 19.48
CA CYS A 3 -6.27 -11.42 19.49
C CYS A 3 -6.29 -9.89 19.66
N GLN A 4 -7.47 -9.27 19.80
CA GLN A 4 -7.60 -7.84 20.07
C GLN A 4 -7.20 -7.58 21.52
N HIS A 5 -6.33 -6.61 21.73
CA HIS A 5 -5.91 -6.22 23.07
C HIS A 5 -6.99 -5.32 23.71
N PRO A 6 -7.25 -5.41 25.03
CA PRO A 6 -8.24 -4.57 25.71
C PRO A 6 -8.02 -3.05 25.53
N ASP A 7 -6.76 -2.64 25.40
CA ASP A 7 -6.37 -1.23 25.21
C ASP A 7 -6.31 -0.80 23.72
N GLY A 8 -6.81 -1.64 22.81
CA GLY A 8 -6.82 -1.39 21.36
C GLY A 8 -5.72 -2.13 20.59
N ALA A 9 -5.83 -2.15 19.25
CA ALA A 9 -4.95 -2.88 18.33
C ALA A 9 -4.94 -4.42 18.53
N PHE A 10 -4.12 -5.14 17.76
CA PHE A 10 -4.06 -6.61 17.78
C PHE A 10 -2.65 -7.15 18.04
N GLY A 11 -2.57 -8.22 18.82
CA GLY A 11 -1.37 -9.03 19.04
C GLY A 11 -1.32 -10.27 18.13
N GLY A 12 -0.22 -11.02 18.18
CA GLY A 12 -0.04 -12.25 17.39
C GLY A 12 -0.82 -13.46 17.92
N GLY A 13 -1.45 -13.33 19.09
CA GLY A 13 -2.27 -14.35 19.71
C GLY A 13 -3.04 -13.81 20.92
N PRO A 14 -4.01 -14.57 21.46
CA PRO A 14 -4.78 -14.15 22.62
C PRO A 14 -3.88 -13.81 23.82
N GLY A 15 -4.09 -12.64 24.41
CA GLY A 15 -3.30 -12.15 25.56
C GLY A 15 -1.89 -11.65 25.22
N GLN A 16 -1.48 -11.64 23.94
CA GLN A 16 -0.22 -11.04 23.54
C GLN A 16 -0.34 -9.51 23.44
N ALA A 17 0.78 -8.82 23.67
CA ALA A 17 0.86 -7.38 23.49
C ALA A 17 0.54 -6.97 22.04
N PRO A 18 -0.08 -5.80 21.83
CA PRO A 18 -0.40 -5.31 20.50
C PRO A 18 0.88 -5.01 19.71
N HIS A 19 0.86 -5.28 18.41
CA HIS A 19 1.99 -5.05 17.52
C HIS A 19 1.49 -4.57 16.15
N VAL A 20 2.20 -3.62 15.53
CA VAL A 20 1.74 -2.98 14.28
C VAL A 20 1.60 -3.96 13.12
N LEU A 21 2.53 -4.92 12.97
CA LEU A 21 2.42 -5.96 11.93
C LEU A 21 1.20 -6.88 12.16
N GLN A 22 0.90 -7.20 13.42
CA GLN A 22 -0.22 -8.09 13.75
C GLN A 22 -1.55 -7.36 13.61
N THR A 23 -1.56 -6.07 13.93
CA THR A 23 -2.67 -5.15 13.65
C THR A 23 -2.94 -5.03 12.16
N TYR A 24 -1.91 -4.80 11.34
CA TYR A 24 -2.05 -4.77 9.88
C TYR A 24 -2.64 -6.08 9.34
N ALA A 25 -2.09 -7.22 9.75
CA ALA A 25 -2.59 -8.53 9.33
C ALA A 25 -4.04 -8.80 9.79
N ALA A 26 -4.38 -8.45 11.04
CA ALA A 26 -5.73 -8.63 11.58
C ALA A 26 -6.75 -7.73 10.88
N VAL A 27 -6.41 -6.47 10.62
CA VAL A 27 -7.27 -5.53 9.88
C VAL A 27 -7.44 -5.99 8.43
N GLY A 28 -6.37 -6.43 7.76
CA GLY A 28 -6.44 -7.00 6.41
C GLY A 28 -7.35 -8.23 6.36
N ALA A 29 -7.19 -9.17 7.30
CA ALA A 29 -8.05 -10.34 7.39
C ALA A 29 -9.52 -9.95 7.62
N LEU A 30 -9.79 -9.02 8.54
CA LEU A 30 -11.15 -8.53 8.76
C LEU A 30 -11.71 -7.80 7.55
N ALA A 31 -10.91 -7.03 6.80
CA ALA A 31 -11.34 -6.42 5.55
C ALA A 31 -11.72 -7.46 4.49
N SER A 32 -11.03 -8.61 4.45
CA SER A 32 -11.30 -9.69 3.51
C SER A 32 -12.51 -10.57 3.87
N VAL A 33 -12.70 -10.91 5.16
CA VAL A 33 -13.73 -11.90 5.56
C VAL A 33 -14.83 -11.32 6.46
N GLY A 34 -14.64 -10.10 6.95
CA GLY A 34 -15.59 -9.40 7.81
C GLY A 34 -16.68 -8.68 7.01
N ARG A 35 -17.54 -7.99 7.75
CA ARG A 35 -18.61 -7.14 7.24
C ARG A 35 -19.07 -6.14 8.31
N ALA A 36 -19.85 -5.14 7.92
CA ALA A 36 -20.54 -4.26 8.86
C ALA A 36 -21.60 -5.01 9.68
N GLY A 37 -21.88 -4.50 10.89
CA GLY A 37 -22.97 -4.96 11.74
C GLY A 37 -22.61 -6.07 12.76
N PRO A 38 -23.60 -6.51 13.54
CA PRO A 38 -23.41 -7.48 14.62
C PRO A 38 -22.74 -8.78 14.15
N GLY A 39 -21.63 -9.13 14.80
CA GLY A 39 -20.85 -10.33 14.46
C GLY A 39 -20.10 -10.25 13.13
N GLY A 40 -20.00 -9.06 12.52
CA GLY A 40 -19.31 -8.84 11.26
C GLY A 40 -17.81 -8.51 11.40
N GLY A 41 -17.35 -8.09 12.58
CA GLY A 41 -15.93 -7.82 12.84
C GLY A 41 -15.50 -6.39 12.56
N TRP A 42 -16.12 -5.68 11.60
CA TRP A 42 -15.73 -4.32 11.22
C TRP A 42 -16.04 -3.30 12.31
N ASP A 43 -17.22 -3.40 12.92
CA ASP A 43 -17.65 -2.50 14.00
C ASP A 43 -16.75 -2.63 15.25
N GLN A 44 -16.05 -3.76 15.38
CA GLN A 44 -15.12 -4.04 16.48
C GLN A 44 -13.67 -3.66 16.17
N ILE A 45 -13.34 -3.33 14.91
CA ILE A 45 -12.04 -2.71 14.61
C ILE A 45 -12.03 -1.38 15.33
N ASP A 46 -11.18 -1.29 16.35
CA ASP A 46 -11.18 -0.18 17.30
C ASP A 46 -11.04 1.16 16.56
N ARG A 47 -12.07 1.99 16.69
CA ARG A 47 -12.09 3.38 16.24
C ARG A 47 -11.70 4.27 17.42
N TYR A 48 -10.52 4.06 18.03
CA TYR A 48 -10.06 4.82 19.21
C TYR A 48 -11.23 5.28 20.10
N THR A 49 -11.92 4.34 20.73
CA THR A 49 -12.95 4.73 21.68
C THR A 49 -12.27 5.40 22.87
N ASN A 50 -12.64 6.65 23.17
CA ASN A 50 -12.39 7.28 24.46
C ASN A 50 -13.08 6.43 25.53
N SER A 51 -12.49 5.29 25.91
CA SER A 51 -12.92 4.56 27.08
C SER A 51 -12.43 5.36 28.28
N SER A 52 -13.40 5.94 28.97
CA SER A 52 -13.29 6.64 30.23
C SER A 52 -12.90 5.67 31.35
N SER A 53 -11.70 5.10 31.28
CA SER A 53 -11.08 4.36 32.39
C SER A 53 -10.18 5.33 33.18
N PRO A 54 -10.52 5.72 34.42
CA PRO A 54 -9.78 6.72 35.20
C PRO A 54 -8.48 6.19 35.84
N LEU A 55 -8.00 5.02 35.47
CA LEU A 55 -6.84 4.38 36.09
C LEU A 55 -5.83 4.03 35.01
N ASN A 56 -4.63 4.63 35.10
CA ASN A 56 -3.41 4.37 34.34
C ASN A 56 -2.98 5.43 33.29
N ASN A 57 -3.25 6.71 33.55
CA ASN A 57 -2.83 7.82 32.70
C ASN A 57 -1.31 8.18 32.74
N GLU A 58 -0.42 7.28 33.17
CA GLU A 58 1.02 7.60 33.31
C GLU A 58 1.99 6.67 32.56
N MET A 59 1.52 5.59 31.90
CA MET A 59 2.43 4.64 31.22
C MET A 59 2.01 4.18 29.81
N ALA A 60 0.93 4.72 29.24
CA ALA A 60 0.63 4.50 27.81
C ALA A 60 1.31 5.60 26.97
N PRO A 61 1.98 5.29 25.84
CA PRO A 61 2.40 6.31 24.90
C PRO A 61 1.15 7.09 24.47
N SER A 62 1.22 8.40 24.62
CA SER A 62 0.12 9.35 24.58
C SER A 62 -0.96 9.03 23.54
N SER A 63 -2.17 8.85 24.09
CA SER A 63 -3.48 9.02 23.48
C SER A 63 -3.57 10.27 22.58
N SER A 64 -3.30 10.14 21.27
CA SER A 64 -3.68 11.17 20.30
C SER A 64 -4.26 10.53 19.04
N ARG A 65 -5.53 10.84 18.74
CA ARG A 65 -6.11 10.64 17.40
C ARG A 65 -5.11 11.19 16.37
N ILE A 66 -4.77 10.38 15.36
CA ILE A 66 -3.94 10.85 14.24
C ILE A 66 -4.69 11.99 13.58
N THR A 67 -4.21 13.21 13.78
CA THR A 67 -4.77 14.44 13.23
C THR A 67 -3.74 15.05 12.31
N PRO A 68 -4.14 15.90 11.35
CA PRO A 68 -3.19 16.65 10.53
C PRO A 68 -2.15 17.37 11.38
N LYS A 69 -2.57 17.89 12.54
CA LYS A 69 -1.68 18.56 13.50
C LYS A 69 -0.64 17.61 14.10
N SER A 70 -1.06 16.47 14.67
CA SER A 70 -0.10 15.50 15.25
C SER A 70 0.85 14.95 14.18
N MET A 71 0.34 14.67 12.98
CA MET A 71 1.18 14.23 11.85
C MET A 71 2.16 15.31 11.39
N SER A 72 1.75 16.58 11.38
CA SER A 72 2.64 17.69 10.99
C SER A 72 3.78 17.89 11.98
N GLU A 73 3.51 17.73 13.28
CA GLU A 73 4.51 17.81 14.34
C GLU A 73 5.52 16.66 14.21
N GLU A 74 5.03 15.42 14.03
CA GLU A 74 5.89 14.26 13.80
C GLU A 74 6.71 14.38 12.51
N LEU A 75 6.10 14.81 11.39
CA LEU A 75 6.79 14.95 10.11
C LEU A 75 7.88 16.03 10.17
N THR A 76 7.66 17.10 10.94
CA THR A 76 8.69 18.13 11.21
C THR A 76 9.87 17.53 11.95
N VAL A 77 9.62 16.70 12.97
CA VAL A 77 10.67 15.99 13.72
C VAL A 77 11.42 15.01 12.80
N PHE A 78 10.71 14.20 12.01
CA PHE A 78 11.31 13.20 11.12
C PHE A 78 12.05 13.78 9.91
N SER A 79 11.70 14.99 9.48
CA SER A 79 12.39 15.70 8.38
C SER A 79 13.64 16.45 8.84
N ALA A 80 13.70 16.84 10.12
CA ALA A 80 14.85 17.54 10.71
C ALA A 80 16.02 16.61 11.07
N LEU A 81 15.79 15.29 11.15
CA LEU A 81 16.80 14.32 11.54
C LEU A 81 17.54 13.74 10.31
N PRO A 82 18.88 13.74 10.29
CA PRO A 82 19.63 13.01 9.27
C PRO A 82 19.31 11.52 9.40
N ARG A 83 18.61 10.95 8.42
CA ARG A 83 18.35 9.51 8.37
C ARG A 83 19.63 8.81 7.98
N SER A 84 20.32 8.22 8.95
CA SER A 84 21.38 7.27 8.67
C SER A 84 20.80 6.08 7.89
N ALA A 85 21.56 5.54 6.94
CA ALA A 85 21.20 4.26 6.32
C ALA A 85 21.32 3.18 7.42
N LEU A 86 20.18 2.79 7.99
CA LEU A 86 20.12 1.82 9.09
C LEU A 86 20.42 0.37 8.63
N GLY A 87 20.60 0.15 7.33
CA GLY A 87 20.91 -1.15 6.75
C GLY A 87 21.06 -1.12 5.23
N GLU A 88 21.31 -2.29 4.66
CA GLU A 88 21.36 -2.53 3.21
C GLU A 88 19.97 -2.34 2.58
N ALA A 89 19.91 -1.85 1.34
CA ALA A 89 18.67 -1.78 0.56
C ALA A 89 18.05 -3.18 0.43
N HIS A 90 16.77 -3.34 0.74
CA HIS A 90 16.07 -4.63 0.83
C HIS A 90 14.64 -4.53 0.30
N GLY A 91 14.21 -5.51 -0.51
CA GLY A 91 12.91 -5.51 -1.22
C GLY A 91 11.73 -5.15 -0.33
N GLY A 92 11.53 -5.89 0.77
CA GLY A 92 10.46 -5.59 1.74
C GLY A 92 10.49 -4.17 2.30
N TYR A 93 11.64 -3.68 2.77
CA TYR A 93 11.74 -2.31 3.30
C TYR A 93 11.59 -1.24 2.20
N THR A 94 12.10 -1.51 0.99
CA THR A 94 11.92 -0.66 -0.19
C THR A 94 10.45 -0.51 -0.53
N PHE A 95 9.69 -1.61 -0.55
CA PHE A 95 8.25 -1.60 -0.77
C PHE A 95 7.52 -0.80 0.31
N CYS A 96 7.77 -1.10 1.59
CA CYS A 96 7.13 -0.39 2.70
C CYS A 96 7.41 1.12 2.63
N ALA A 97 8.64 1.52 2.34
CA ALA A 97 9.01 2.93 2.18
C ALA A 97 8.32 3.58 0.97
N LEU A 98 8.25 2.88 -0.16
CA LEU A 98 7.62 3.37 -1.38
C LEU A 98 6.10 3.50 -1.23
N ALA A 99 5.43 2.48 -0.71
CA ALA A 99 3.98 2.50 -0.43
C ALA A 99 3.63 3.61 0.56
N SER A 100 4.40 3.74 1.65
CA SER A 100 4.22 4.84 2.63
C SER A 100 4.40 6.20 1.97
N TRP A 101 5.38 6.36 1.09
CA TRP A 101 5.59 7.62 0.36
C TRP A 101 4.42 7.95 -0.58
N VAL A 102 3.91 6.95 -1.32
CA VAL A 102 2.74 7.13 -2.19
C VAL A 102 1.51 7.53 -1.38
N MET A 103 1.29 6.94 -0.19
CA MET A 103 0.20 7.32 0.71
C MET A 103 0.36 8.74 1.28
N LEU A 104 1.59 9.14 1.62
CA LEU A 104 1.86 10.43 2.28
C LEU A 104 1.89 11.61 1.30
N ARG A 105 2.33 11.39 0.05
CA ARG A 105 2.55 12.47 -0.93
C ARG A 105 1.32 13.39 -1.11
N PRO A 106 0.09 12.89 -1.26
CA PRO A 106 -1.11 13.75 -1.39
C PRO A 106 -1.41 14.58 -0.13
N LEU A 107 -0.94 14.12 1.03
CA LEU A 107 -1.19 14.75 2.34
C LEU A 107 -0.13 15.82 2.66
N LEU A 108 1.05 15.80 2.03
CA LEU A 108 2.12 16.76 2.30
C LEU A 108 1.68 18.24 2.21
N PRO A 109 0.86 18.68 1.24
CA PRO A 109 0.37 20.06 1.20
C PRO A 109 -0.51 20.43 2.40
N LEU A 110 -1.28 19.47 2.92
CA LEU A 110 -2.16 19.66 4.09
C LEU A 110 -1.37 19.73 5.39
N LEU A 111 -0.29 18.96 5.49
CA LEU A 111 0.59 18.88 6.66
C LEU A 111 1.61 20.02 6.72
N SER A 112 1.91 20.67 5.60
CA SER A 112 2.91 21.73 5.51
C SER A 112 2.33 23.09 5.89
N SER A 113 1.92 23.26 7.15
CA SER A 113 1.40 24.54 7.67
C SER A 113 2.48 25.55 8.07
N SER A 114 3.77 25.23 7.90
CA SER A 114 4.87 26.10 8.33
C SER A 114 6.03 26.10 7.34
N GLY A 115 6.20 27.22 6.61
CA GLY A 115 7.51 27.77 6.22
C GLY A 115 8.54 26.88 5.51
N THR A 116 8.17 25.73 4.93
CA THR A 116 9.15 24.85 4.28
C THR A 116 9.76 25.58 3.08
N ASN A 117 11.08 25.80 3.13
CA ASN A 117 11.84 26.35 2.01
C ASN A 117 11.51 25.55 0.72
N PRO A 118 11.06 26.19 -0.37
CA PRO A 118 10.71 25.52 -1.63
C PRO A 118 11.81 24.60 -2.18
N GLN A 119 13.06 24.80 -1.76
CA GLN A 119 14.23 24.05 -2.20
C GLN A 119 14.43 22.71 -1.48
N ASN A 120 13.77 22.43 -0.35
CA ASN A 120 14.00 21.21 0.45
C ASN A 120 12.74 20.35 0.57
N LYS A 121 12.01 20.17 -0.55
CA LYS A 121 10.88 19.24 -0.60
C LYS A 121 11.41 17.80 -0.56
N PRO A 122 10.91 16.94 0.33
CA PRO A 122 11.29 15.54 0.33
C PRO A 122 10.90 14.91 -1.01
N ALA A 123 11.82 14.12 -1.58
CA ALA A 123 11.64 13.46 -2.86
C ALA A 123 12.38 12.12 -2.88
N ILE A 124 11.89 11.18 -3.69
CA ILE A 124 12.54 9.91 -3.96
C ILE A 124 13.36 10.04 -5.24
N ASN A 125 14.60 9.53 -5.23
CA ASN A 125 15.38 9.38 -6.45
C ASN A 125 14.85 8.19 -7.26
N THR A 126 13.86 8.45 -8.11
CA THR A 126 13.17 7.44 -8.93
C THR A 126 14.11 6.72 -9.89
N ARG A 127 15.12 7.41 -10.43
CA ARG A 127 16.13 6.79 -11.33
C ARG A 127 16.91 5.68 -10.62
N ASN A 128 17.42 5.96 -9.42
CA ASN A 128 18.15 4.97 -8.64
C ASN A 128 17.24 3.85 -8.14
N LEU A 129 16.01 4.18 -7.75
CA LEU A 129 15.00 3.19 -7.35
C LEU A 129 14.68 2.22 -8.48
N VAL A 130 14.32 2.71 -9.66
CA VAL A 130 14.00 1.87 -10.84
C VAL A 130 15.18 1.02 -11.23
N ARG A 131 16.39 1.61 -11.28
CA ARG A 131 17.62 0.86 -11.55
C ARG A 131 17.80 -0.29 -10.55
N TRP A 132 17.60 -0.03 -9.27
CA TRP A 132 17.75 -1.04 -8.23
C TRP A 132 16.69 -2.14 -8.33
N LEU A 133 15.41 -1.78 -8.52
CA LEU A 133 14.31 -2.73 -8.67
C LEU A 133 14.52 -3.68 -9.86
N VAL A 134 14.92 -3.16 -11.03
CA VAL A 134 15.19 -3.99 -12.21
C VAL A 134 16.39 -4.93 -11.96
N GLN A 135 17.41 -4.49 -11.23
CA GLN A 135 18.56 -5.33 -10.87
C GLN A 135 18.22 -6.48 -9.92
N MET A 136 17.07 -6.42 -9.25
CA MET A 136 16.62 -7.51 -8.38
C MET A 136 16.00 -8.67 -9.16
N GLN A 137 15.68 -8.50 -10.45
CA GLN A 137 15.20 -9.60 -11.27
C GLN A 137 16.35 -10.56 -11.61
N GLY A 138 16.13 -11.84 -11.40
CA GLY A 138 17.04 -12.92 -11.71
C GLY A 138 17.27 -13.07 -13.21
N SER A 139 18.37 -13.72 -13.56
CA SER A 139 18.61 -14.15 -14.93
C SER A 139 17.67 -15.31 -15.34
N GLU A 140 17.72 -15.72 -16.61
CA GLU A 140 16.99 -16.91 -17.07
C GLU A 140 17.39 -18.18 -16.28
N ALA A 141 18.65 -18.29 -15.86
CA ALA A 141 19.12 -19.41 -15.01
C ALA A 141 18.50 -19.41 -13.60
N GLU A 142 17.94 -18.28 -13.16
CA GLU A 142 17.20 -18.12 -11.90
C GLU A 142 15.69 -17.98 -12.17
N LEU A 143 15.22 -18.40 -13.35
CA LEU A 143 13.83 -18.37 -13.80
C LEU A 143 13.18 -16.97 -13.81
N GLY A 144 13.98 -15.90 -13.81
CA GLY A 144 13.46 -14.52 -13.78
C GLY A 144 12.80 -14.11 -12.46
N GLY A 145 12.93 -14.89 -11.39
CA GLY A 145 12.40 -14.55 -10.06
C GLY A 145 13.11 -13.36 -9.43
N PHE A 146 12.51 -12.74 -8.40
CA PHE A 146 13.12 -11.59 -7.73
C PHE A 146 13.95 -12.00 -6.51
N ARG A 147 15.04 -11.27 -6.26
CA ARG A 147 15.82 -11.35 -5.01
C ARG A 147 15.57 -10.12 -4.16
N GLY A 148 15.69 -10.25 -2.84
CA GLY A 148 15.46 -9.12 -1.94
C GLY A 148 16.59 -8.12 -1.91
N ARG A 149 17.82 -8.56 -2.19
CA ARG A 149 19.06 -7.80 -2.03
C ARG A 149 20.13 -8.23 -3.02
N MET A 150 21.11 -7.37 -3.26
CA MET A 150 22.22 -7.66 -4.17
C MET A 150 22.99 -8.91 -3.72
N ASN A 151 23.38 -9.75 -4.69
CA ASN A 151 24.14 -10.98 -4.47
C ASN A 151 23.49 -12.00 -3.51
N LYS A 152 22.15 -12.02 -3.43
CA LYS A 152 21.36 -13.06 -2.75
C LYS A 152 20.56 -13.90 -3.74
N LEU A 153 20.07 -15.03 -3.28
CA LEU A 153 19.21 -15.92 -4.08
C LEU A 153 17.85 -15.26 -4.34
N VAL A 154 17.20 -15.69 -5.42
CA VAL A 154 15.80 -15.37 -5.69
C VAL A 154 14.89 -16.06 -4.67
N ASP A 155 13.77 -15.45 -4.34
CA ASP A 155 12.74 -15.98 -3.44
C ASP A 155 11.38 -15.50 -3.91
N ALA A 156 10.40 -16.40 -3.91
CA ALA A 156 9.06 -16.18 -4.43
C ALA A 156 8.39 -14.94 -3.81
N CYS A 157 8.58 -14.68 -2.51
CA CYS A 157 7.92 -13.56 -1.83
C CYS A 157 8.34 -12.17 -2.35
N TYR A 158 9.49 -12.08 -3.03
CA TYR A 158 9.91 -10.83 -3.66
C TYR A 158 9.16 -10.54 -4.97
N SER A 159 8.33 -11.48 -5.45
CA SER A 159 7.38 -11.19 -6.53
C SER A 159 6.40 -10.10 -6.10
N TRP A 160 5.89 -10.16 -4.87
CA TRP A 160 5.16 -9.03 -4.27
C TRP A 160 6.09 -7.87 -3.88
N TRP A 161 7.08 -8.11 -3.00
CA TRP A 161 7.85 -6.99 -2.41
C TRP A 161 8.68 -6.19 -3.42
N VAL A 162 9.16 -6.81 -4.51
CA VAL A 162 9.93 -6.13 -5.55
C VAL A 162 9.10 -5.95 -6.81
N GLY A 163 8.42 -7.00 -7.29
CA GLY A 163 7.57 -6.93 -8.47
C GLY A 163 6.38 -5.97 -8.28
N GLY A 164 5.65 -6.09 -7.16
CA GLY A 164 4.54 -5.19 -6.81
C GLY A 164 4.96 -3.73 -6.63
N ALA A 165 6.24 -3.46 -6.32
CA ALA A 165 6.77 -2.10 -6.22
C ALA A 165 6.70 -1.33 -7.55
N PHE A 166 6.70 -2.03 -8.69
CA PHE A 166 6.58 -1.39 -10.01
C PHE A 166 5.23 -0.70 -10.21
N ASN A 167 4.15 -1.22 -9.63
CA ASN A 167 2.81 -0.60 -9.70
C ASN A 167 2.76 0.74 -8.95
N LEU A 168 3.67 0.96 -8.00
CA LEU A 168 3.80 2.20 -7.24
C LEU A 168 4.68 3.26 -7.93
N LEU A 169 5.30 2.94 -9.08
CA LEU A 169 6.14 3.88 -9.83
C LEU A 169 5.32 4.87 -10.68
N ARG A 170 4.15 4.45 -11.19
CA ARG A 170 3.30 5.31 -12.04
C ARG A 170 2.78 6.55 -11.28
N PRO A 171 2.33 6.47 -10.01
CA PRO A 171 2.05 7.66 -9.21
C PRO A 171 3.23 8.62 -9.14
N LEU A 172 4.48 8.14 -9.25
CA LEU A 172 5.71 8.95 -9.26
C LEU A 172 6.08 9.49 -10.66
N GLU A 173 5.16 9.44 -11.62
CA GLU A 173 5.34 9.90 -13.02
C GLU A 173 6.45 9.13 -13.78
N VAL A 174 6.80 7.94 -13.30
CA VAL A 174 7.73 7.05 -13.98
C VAL A 174 6.95 6.21 -14.98
N GLY A 175 7.35 6.26 -16.25
CA GLY A 175 6.73 5.47 -17.32
C GLY A 175 5.43 6.07 -17.90
N THR A 176 5.00 7.24 -17.43
CA THR A 176 3.97 8.02 -18.12
C THR A 176 4.57 8.61 -19.39
N ARG A 177 4.19 8.09 -20.56
CA ARG A 177 4.52 8.75 -21.84
C ARG A 177 3.83 10.12 -21.82
N SER A 178 4.58 11.20 -21.65
CA SER A 178 4.12 12.51 -22.13
C SER A 178 3.77 12.33 -23.60
N SER A 179 2.60 12.82 -24.02
CA SER A 179 2.08 12.73 -25.38
C SER A 179 2.89 13.55 -26.40
N ALA A 180 4.20 13.32 -26.48
CA ALA A 180 5.06 13.78 -27.55
C ALA A 180 5.30 12.57 -28.46
N GLY A 181 4.71 12.63 -29.65
CA GLY A 181 4.65 11.53 -30.60
C GLY A 181 6.01 10.89 -30.90
N VAL A 182 6.05 9.57 -30.83
CA VAL A 182 7.11 8.73 -31.40
C VAL A 182 6.42 7.54 -32.10
N PRO A 183 6.89 7.11 -33.28
CA PRO A 183 6.15 6.19 -34.16
C PRO A 183 6.02 4.80 -33.54
N ASN A 184 4.92 4.13 -33.89
CA ASN A 184 4.67 2.71 -33.63
C ASN A 184 5.86 1.87 -34.11
N THR A 185 6.70 1.43 -33.19
CA THR A 185 7.54 0.26 -33.39
C THR A 185 6.96 -0.85 -32.52
N SER A 186 6.61 -1.95 -33.17
CA SER A 186 6.11 -3.15 -32.51
C SER A 186 7.10 -3.60 -31.42
N PRO A 187 6.62 -4.11 -30.27
CA PRO A 187 7.51 -4.70 -29.27
C PRO A 187 8.34 -5.83 -29.89
N PRO A 188 9.61 -6.00 -29.53
CA PRO A 188 10.37 -7.16 -29.94
C PRO A 188 9.71 -8.43 -29.37
N ASP A 189 9.54 -9.44 -30.23
CA ASP A 189 9.01 -10.76 -29.87
C ASP A 189 9.80 -11.36 -28.70
N THR A 190 9.25 -11.27 -27.49
CA THR A 190 9.74 -12.00 -26.33
C THR A 190 9.20 -13.42 -26.41
N LYS A 191 9.95 -14.31 -27.07
CA LYS A 191 9.75 -15.75 -26.90
C LYS A 191 10.20 -16.11 -25.48
N SER A 192 9.26 -16.11 -24.54
CA SER A 192 9.44 -16.77 -23.25
C SER A 192 9.57 -18.27 -23.50
N SER A 193 10.67 -18.88 -23.03
CA SER A 193 10.93 -20.30 -23.14
C SER A 193 9.92 -21.08 -22.28
N LYS A 194 9.26 -22.07 -22.88
CA LYS A 194 8.43 -23.04 -22.16
C LYS A 194 9.34 -23.86 -21.23
N GLY A 195 9.31 -23.56 -19.94
CA GLY A 195 9.82 -24.46 -18.91
C GLY A 195 8.75 -25.49 -18.57
N GLU A 196 8.92 -26.74 -19.01
CA GLU A 196 8.17 -27.88 -18.50
C GLU A 196 8.69 -28.20 -17.09
N GLY A 197 8.16 -27.51 -16.08
CA GLY A 197 8.31 -27.88 -14.67
C GLY A 197 7.26 -28.93 -14.32
N LYS A 198 7.68 -30.04 -13.71
CA LYS A 198 6.75 -31.00 -13.10
C LYS A 198 5.87 -30.26 -12.08
N GLU A 199 4.56 -30.47 -12.18
CA GLU A 199 3.58 -30.06 -11.19
C GLU A 199 3.85 -30.85 -9.90
N ASP A 200 4.62 -30.26 -8.99
CA ASP A 200 4.60 -30.68 -7.60
C ASP A 200 3.34 -30.04 -6.98
N GLU A 201 2.36 -30.87 -6.60
CA GLU A 201 1.02 -30.47 -6.10
C GLU A 201 1.04 -29.60 -4.81
N ASP A 202 2.21 -29.29 -4.28
CA ASP A 202 2.44 -28.52 -3.04
C ASP A 202 3.26 -27.22 -3.24
N ALA A 203 3.48 -26.78 -4.49
CA ALA A 203 4.22 -25.56 -4.77
C ALA A 203 3.39 -24.30 -4.43
N TRP A 204 3.68 -23.67 -3.29
CA TRP A 204 3.11 -22.38 -2.90
C TRP A 204 3.49 -21.30 -3.93
N THR A 205 2.53 -20.86 -4.75
CA THR A 205 2.65 -19.70 -5.62
C THR A 205 2.44 -18.42 -4.81
N ASP A 206 3.33 -17.43 -4.97
CA ASP A 206 3.09 -16.07 -4.44
C ASP A 206 2.03 -15.40 -5.33
N ASP A 207 0.76 -15.66 -5.01
CA ASP A 207 -0.39 -15.21 -5.79
C ASP A 207 -0.51 -13.68 -5.83
N ASP A 208 0.00 -12.97 -4.81
CA ASP A 208 -0.02 -11.51 -4.75
C ASP A 208 1.02 -10.90 -5.71
N GLY A 209 2.20 -11.51 -5.77
CA GLY A 209 3.21 -11.20 -6.77
C GLY A 209 2.73 -11.51 -8.19
N LEU A 210 2.03 -12.64 -8.37
CA LEU A 210 1.42 -13.02 -9.64
C LEU A 210 0.33 -12.02 -10.06
N ALA A 211 -0.54 -11.60 -9.13
CA ALA A 211 -1.55 -10.58 -9.39
C ALA A 211 -0.92 -9.26 -9.86
N SER A 212 0.16 -8.84 -9.20
CA SER A 212 0.89 -7.63 -9.60
C SER A 212 1.50 -7.72 -10.99
N ALA A 213 1.92 -8.91 -11.42
CA ALA A 213 2.47 -9.15 -12.76
C ALA A 213 1.38 -9.30 -13.84
N GLN A 214 0.23 -9.88 -13.48
CA GLN A 214 -0.88 -10.10 -14.41
C GLN A 214 -1.70 -8.84 -14.66
N HIS A 215 -1.81 -7.96 -13.67
CA HIS A 215 -2.72 -6.81 -13.70
C HIS A 215 -1.97 -5.50 -13.59
N ASN A 216 -2.15 -4.62 -14.57
CA ASN A 216 -1.69 -3.24 -14.46
C ASN A 216 -2.71 -2.42 -13.65
N VAL A 217 -2.42 -2.20 -12.36
CA VAL A 217 -3.30 -1.45 -11.45
C VAL A 217 -2.71 -0.06 -11.19
N PHE A 218 -3.50 1.00 -11.37
CA PHE A 218 -3.02 2.38 -11.30
C PHE A 218 -4.08 3.35 -10.78
N GLN A 219 -3.62 4.51 -10.29
CA GLN A 219 -4.50 5.60 -9.88
C GLN A 219 -5.09 6.35 -11.08
N VAL A 220 -6.39 6.64 -11.04
CA VAL A 220 -7.12 7.42 -12.05
C VAL A 220 -7.56 8.76 -11.46
N ASP A 221 -7.12 9.84 -12.06
CA ASP A 221 -7.44 11.20 -11.62
C ASP A 221 -8.95 11.48 -11.71
N GLU A 222 -9.62 11.04 -12.79
CA GLU A 222 -11.07 11.18 -12.95
C GLU A 222 -11.86 10.48 -11.84
N THR A 223 -11.48 9.25 -11.46
CA THR A 223 -12.10 8.53 -10.34
C THR A 223 -11.90 9.29 -9.03
N ARG A 224 -10.70 9.82 -8.81
CA ARG A 224 -10.38 10.62 -7.62
C ARG A 224 -11.22 11.88 -7.51
N GLU A 225 -11.38 12.61 -8.61
CA GLU A 225 -12.21 13.82 -8.68
C GLU A 225 -13.69 13.50 -8.41
N LYS A 226 -14.21 12.41 -8.99
CA LYS A 226 -15.57 11.92 -8.73
C LYS A 226 -15.79 11.60 -7.26
N LEU A 227 -14.88 10.84 -6.64
CA LEU A 227 -14.94 10.50 -5.22
C LEU A 227 -14.93 11.74 -4.33
N ARG A 228 -14.11 12.74 -4.66
CA ARG A 228 -14.06 14.03 -3.95
C ARG A 228 -15.33 14.85 -4.13
N ALA A 229 -16.00 14.75 -5.28
CA ALA A 229 -17.24 15.48 -5.55
C ALA A 229 -18.44 14.92 -4.79
N VAL A 230 -18.46 13.61 -4.53
CA VAL A 230 -19.56 12.93 -3.81
C VAL A 230 -19.31 12.75 -2.31
N TRP A 231 -18.13 13.18 -1.82
CA TRP A 231 -17.75 13.12 -0.41
C TRP A 231 -18.79 13.77 0.50
N LYS A 232 -19.21 13.02 1.52
CA LYS A 232 -20.11 13.49 2.58
C LYS A 232 -19.26 13.78 3.84
N PRO A 233 -19.14 15.04 4.28
CA PRO A 233 -18.40 15.38 5.49
C PRO A 233 -18.95 14.66 6.72
N LYS A 234 -18.04 14.25 7.61
CA LYS A 234 -18.41 13.57 8.85
C LYS A 234 -18.72 14.59 9.94
N GLU A 235 -19.82 14.38 10.65
CA GLU A 235 -20.20 15.25 11.76
C GLU A 235 -19.13 15.23 12.87
N GLY A 236 -18.68 16.41 13.29
CA GLY A 236 -17.69 16.60 14.35
C GLY A 236 -16.24 16.76 13.88
N ASP A 237 -15.96 16.58 12.58
CA ASP A 237 -14.64 16.90 12.02
C ASP A 237 -14.53 18.42 11.76
N ASP A 238 -13.36 19.01 12.06
CA ASP A 238 -13.04 20.36 11.60
C ASP A 238 -12.66 20.36 10.10
N LEU A 239 -12.59 21.53 9.48
CA LEU A 239 -12.30 21.66 8.04
C LEU A 239 -10.98 21.00 7.62
N ALA A 240 -9.96 21.02 8.48
CA ALA A 240 -8.66 20.44 8.15
C ALA A 240 -8.68 18.91 8.26
N LEU A 241 -9.37 18.38 9.27
CA LEU A 241 -9.57 16.95 9.45
C LEU A 241 -10.49 16.36 8.38
N ASP A 242 -11.55 17.06 7.98
CA ASP A 242 -12.43 16.66 6.89
C ASP A 242 -11.68 16.58 5.55
N GLU A 243 -10.90 17.60 5.21
CA GLU A 243 -10.09 17.59 3.98
C GLU A 243 -9.02 16.49 3.99
N PHE A 244 -8.45 16.20 5.17
CA PHE A 244 -7.54 15.07 5.34
C PHE A 244 -8.23 13.74 5.10
N HIS A 245 -9.38 13.49 5.75
CA HIS A 245 -10.17 12.26 5.56
C HIS A 245 -10.61 12.09 4.12
N LYS A 246 -11.13 13.15 3.51
CA LYS A 246 -11.53 13.19 2.10
C LYS A 246 -10.37 12.83 1.16
N THR A 247 -9.18 13.35 1.44
CA THR A 247 -7.98 13.08 0.63
C THR A 247 -7.56 11.62 0.76
N VAL A 248 -7.47 11.08 1.99
CA VAL A 248 -7.11 9.67 2.21
C VAL A 248 -8.11 8.73 1.53
N PHE A 249 -9.42 9.00 1.70
CA PHE A 249 -10.49 8.21 1.11
C PHE A 249 -10.41 8.18 -0.43
N ALA A 250 -10.27 9.36 -1.05
CA ALA A 250 -10.22 9.46 -2.50
C ALA A 250 -8.96 8.80 -3.09
N GLU A 251 -7.80 8.98 -2.46
CA GLU A 251 -6.52 8.41 -2.91
C GLU A 251 -6.48 6.89 -2.76
N ALA A 252 -7.06 6.36 -1.68
CA ALA A 252 -7.19 4.92 -1.45
C ALA A 252 -8.12 4.22 -2.43
N ARG A 253 -9.14 4.91 -2.96
CA ARG A 253 -10.14 4.34 -3.88
C ARG A 253 -9.90 4.66 -5.35
N ALA A 254 -8.90 5.48 -5.68
CA ALA A 254 -8.64 5.88 -7.06
C ALA A 254 -7.94 4.79 -7.90
N TRP A 255 -7.68 3.61 -7.35
CA TRP A 255 -6.95 2.53 -8.03
C TRP A 255 -7.86 1.65 -8.87
N THR A 256 -7.52 1.42 -10.14
CA THR A 256 -8.27 0.53 -11.04
C THR A 256 -7.35 -0.32 -11.90
N GLU A 257 -7.87 -1.45 -12.39
CA GLU A 257 -7.20 -2.30 -13.38
C GLU A 257 -7.32 -1.69 -14.79
N GLU A 258 -6.23 -1.68 -15.55
CA GLU A 258 -6.23 -1.26 -16.95
C GLU A 258 -7.01 -2.23 -17.85
N ASN A 259 -8.04 -1.71 -18.53
CA ASN A 259 -8.79 -2.47 -19.53
C ASN A 259 -7.85 -2.95 -20.66
N GLY A 260 -7.67 -4.27 -20.76
CA GLY A 260 -6.85 -4.89 -21.81
C GLY A 260 -5.35 -4.83 -21.56
N GLY A 261 -4.90 -4.33 -20.40
CA GLY A 261 -3.49 -4.37 -19.98
C GLY A 261 -3.08 -5.70 -19.35
N SER A 262 -4.03 -6.61 -19.09
CA SER A 262 -3.76 -7.86 -18.38
C SER A 262 -3.06 -8.88 -19.28
N ASN A 263 -2.01 -9.53 -18.75
CA ASN A 263 -1.26 -10.57 -19.45
C ASN A 263 -1.25 -11.87 -18.63
N TYR A 264 -1.65 -12.97 -19.25
CA TYR A 264 -1.78 -14.28 -18.60
C TYR A 264 -0.92 -15.31 -19.33
N VAL A 265 0.15 -15.79 -18.69
CA VAL A 265 1.18 -16.63 -19.31
C VAL A 265 0.59 -17.93 -19.90
N ASN A 266 -0.34 -18.59 -19.21
CA ASN A 266 -1.03 -19.79 -19.71
C ASN A 266 -2.50 -19.51 -20.11
N GLY A 267 -2.81 -18.26 -20.45
CA GLY A 267 -4.18 -17.83 -20.77
C GLY A 267 -5.07 -17.71 -19.54
N LYS A 268 -6.39 -17.65 -19.75
CA LYS A 268 -7.36 -17.24 -18.71
C LYS A 268 -7.48 -18.18 -17.50
N VAL A 269 -6.94 -19.39 -17.59
CA VAL A 269 -7.03 -20.40 -16.52
C VAL A 269 -6.19 -19.99 -15.30
N ASP A 270 -5.09 -19.28 -15.52
CA ASP A 270 -4.17 -18.83 -14.47
C ASP A 270 -4.52 -17.44 -13.92
N ARG A 271 -5.66 -16.88 -14.32
CA ARG A 271 -6.05 -15.52 -13.92
C ARG A 271 -6.34 -15.51 -12.42
N VAL A 272 -5.58 -14.70 -11.67
CA VAL A 272 -5.92 -14.32 -10.31
C VAL A 272 -6.71 -13.01 -10.27
N ASN A 273 -7.18 -12.60 -9.10
CA ASN A 273 -7.85 -11.30 -8.95
C ASN A 273 -6.80 -10.19 -8.81
N ALA A 274 -7.08 -9.02 -9.39
CA ALA A 274 -6.25 -7.84 -9.18
C ALA A 274 -6.24 -7.41 -7.71
N THR A 275 -5.04 -7.19 -7.17
CA THR A 275 -4.83 -6.70 -5.80
C THR A 275 -4.50 -5.21 -5.82
N HIS A 276 -4.91 -4.52 -4.75
CA HIS A 276 -4.61 -3.13 -4.51
C HIS A 276 -3.12 -2.97 -4.19
N PRO A 277 -2.33 -2.18 -4.96
CA PRO A 277 -0.88 -2.13 -4.84
C PRO A 277 -0.33 -1.68 -3.48
N ILE A 278 -1.13 -0.95 -2.69
CA ILE A 278 -0.76 -0.53 -1.32
C ILE A 278 -1.25 -1.51 -0.25
N PHE A 279 -2.53 -1.91 -0.29
CA PHE A 279 -3.15 -2.64 0.82
C PHE A 279 -3.03 -4.16 0.71
N ASN A 280 -2.66 -4.68 -0.46
CA ASN A 280 -2.65 -6.10 -0.76
C ASN A 280 -4.00 -6.80 -0.47
N LEU A 281 -5.08 -6.12 -0.88
CA LEU A 281 -6.46 -6.60 -0.82
C LEU A 281 -7.05 -6.41 -2.21
N THR A 282 -8.03 -7.21 -2.62
CA THR A 282 -8.74 -6.93 -3.88
C THR A 282 -9.38 -5.53 -3.84
N ILE A 283 -9.47 -4.85 -4.98
CA ILE A 283 -10.03 -3.48 -5.08
C ILE A 283 -11.40 -3.37 -4.41
N THR A 284 -12.28 -4.35 -4.59
CA THR A 284 -13.63 -4.38 -3.99
C THR A 284 -13.62 -4.39 -2.46
N HIS A 285 -12.75 -5.18 -1.82
CA HIS A 285 -12.61 -5.19 -0.36
C HIS A 285 -12.11 -3.84 0.16
N VAL A 286 -11.20 -3.17 -0.56
CA VAL A 286 -10.75 -1.81 -0.21
C VAL A 286 -11.91 -0.82 -0.31
N GLU A 287 -12.69 -0.86 -1.38
CA GLU A 287 -13.87 0.01 -1.56
C GLU A 287 -14.88 -0.15 -0.42
N LEU A 288 -15.31 -1.39 -0.14
CA LEU A 288 -16.29 -1.66 0.91
C LEU A 288 -15.78 -1.27 2.30
N THR A 289 -14.51 -1.56 2.58
CA THR A 289 -13.88 -1.20 3.87
C THR A 289 -13.81 0.32 4.01
N MET A 290 -13.37 1.04 2.97
CA MET A 290 -13.28 2.50 2.99
C MET A 290 -14.66 3.15 3.14
N ASP A 291 -15.68 2.66 2.42
CA ASP A 291 -17.05 3.18 2.52
C ASP A 291 -17.60 3.03 3.94
N HIS A 292 -17.38 1.88 4.58
CA HIS A 292 -17.80 1.64 5.95
C HIS A 292 -17.08 2.53 6.99
N PHE A 293 -15.74 2.60 6.94
CA PHE A 293 -14.96 3.30 7.96
C PHE A 293 -15.04 4.82 7.83
N TYR A 294 -15.27 5.34 6.61
CA TYR A 294 -15.51 6.76 6.36
C TYR A 294 -17.00 7.13 6.32
N ALA A 295 -17.92 6.20 6.58
CA ALA A 295 -19.36 6.42 6.56
C ALA A 295 -19.86 7.03 5.23
N GLN A 296 -19.35 6.52 4.11
CA GLN A 296 -19.68 6.97 2.75
C GLN A 296 -20.67 6.04 2.02
N GLU A 297 -21.23 5.05 2.73
CA GLU A 297 -22.33 4.18 2.27
C GLU A 297 -23.61 4.96 1.88
#